data_AF-A0A0Q3LZ48-F1
#
_entry.id   AF-A0A0Q3LZ48-F1
#
_cell.length_a   1.000
_cell.length_b   1.000
_cell.length_c   1.000
_cell.angle_alpha   90.00
_cell.angle_beta   90.00
_cell.angle_gamma   90.00
#
_symmetry.space_group_name_H-M   'P 1'
#
loop_
_entity.id
_entity.type
_entity.pdbx_description
1 polymer ?
#
loop_
_entity_poly.entity_id
_entity_poly.type
_entity_poly.pdbx_seq_one_letter_code
_entity_poly.pdbx_strand_id
1 'polypeptide(L)'
;MAAGNLHLPVVDLASTNLRASAESIRKACVESGFFYVSNHGIDDGLLERVFAESKKFFELPLEEKMALQRNSGHRGYTPPYAEKLDASSKFEGDLKESFYIGATGNGNLQNDANQWPSEEQFPAWKDTMKLYLATALVTCKRILSLISLSLDLDAEFFQNIGAFNCPSDVLRLLHYPGEVNECDNGNYGASAHSDYGMLTLLATDGTPGLQGSYCEHWRFVRKMDELCFQIYTASCCCSW
;
A
#
# COMPACT_ATOMS: atom_id res chain seq x y z
N MET A 1 -26.43 8.11 13.05
CA MET A 1 -26.83 7.40 11.82
C MET A 1 -25.71 6.43 11.49
N ALA A 2 -25.99 5.14 11.30
CA ALA A 2 -24.94 4.17 10.98
C ALA A 2 -24.23 4.61 9.70
N ALA A 3 -22.92 4.88 9.77
CA ALA A 3 -22.13 5.17 8.59
C ALA A 3 -22.24 3.98 7.64
N GLY A 4 -22.89 4.17 6.49
CA GLY A 4 -23.09 3.09 5.52
C GLY A 4 -21.76 2.58 4.99
N ASN A 5 -21.66 1.27 4.78
CA ASN A 5 -20.49 0.65 4.17
C ASN A 5 -20.28 1.19 2.74
N LEU A 6 -19.03 1.48 2.39
CA LEU A 6 -18.69 1.83 1.01
C LEU A 6 -18.69 0.54 0.17
N HIS A 7 -19.58 0.45 -0.82
CA HIS A 7 -19.57 -0.62 -1.80
C HIS A 7 -18.62 -0.23 -2.93
N LEU A 8 -17.41 -0.78 -2.90
CA LEU A 8 -16.42 -0.54 -3.93
C LEU A 8 -16.60 -1.53 -5.09
N PRO A 9 -16.40 -1.09 -6.34
CA PRO A 9 -16.40 -2.00 -7.49
C PRO A 9 -15.22 -2.98 -7.41
N VAL A 10 -15.38 -4.13 -8.04
CA VAL A 10 -14.34 -5.15 -8.20
C VAL A 10 -13.93 -5.20 -9.66
N VAL A 11 -12.63 -5.12 -9.93
CA VAL A 11 -12.07 -5.23 -11.28
C VAL A 11 -11.35 -6.56 -11.42
N ASP A 12 -11.84 -7.42 -12.29
CA ASP A 12 -11.13 -8.66 -12.64
C ASP A 12 -9.96 -8.34 -13.56
N LEU A 13 -8.73 -8.50 -13.05
CA LEU A 13 -7.54 -8.28 -13.87
C LEU A 13 -7.36 -9.35 -14.92
N ALA A 14 -7.78 -10.60 -14.70
CA ALA A 14 -7.66 -11.71 -15.64
C ALA A 14 -8.67 -11.67 -16.80
N SER A 15 -9.66 -10.78 -16.75
CA SER A 15 -10.65 -10.59 -17.81
C SER A 15 -10.00 -10.38 -19.18
N THR A 16 -10.49 -11.12 -20.18
CA THR A 16 -10.09 -10.93 -21.59
C THR A 16 -10.80 -9.74 -22.25
N ASN A 17 -11.86 -9.21 -21.64
CA ASN A 17 -12.57 -8.04 -22.13
C ASN A 17 -11.95 -6.76 -21.54
N LEU A 18 -10.80 -6.37 -22.11
CA LEU A 18 -10.02 -5.23 -21.63
C LEU A 18 -10.81 -3.91 -21.66
N ARG A 19 -11.73 -3.74 -22.61
CA ARG A 19 -12.57 -2.54 -22.70
C ARG A 19 -13.51 -2.43 -21.50
N ALA A 20 -14.21 -3.51 -21.16
CA ALA A 20 -15.09 -3.52 -20.00
C ALA A 20 -14.32 -3.32 -18.68
N SER A 21 -13.12 -3.90 -18.57
CA SER A 21 -12.24 -3.68 -17.41
C SER A 21 -11.77 -2.22 -17.32
N ALA A 22 -11.38 -1.60 -18.45
CA ALA A 22 -11.00 -0.20 -18.51
C ALA A 22 -12.16 0.74 -18.15
N GLU A 23 -13.37 0.49 -18.64
CA GLU A 23 -14.59 1.23 -18.28
C GLU A 23 -14.91 1.11 -16.78
N SER A 24 -14.75 -0.10 -16.22
CA SER A 24 -14.97 -0.34 -14.79
C SER A 24 -13.96 0.40 -13.92
N ILE A 25 -12.68 0.41 -14.31
CA ILE A 25 -11.64 1.21 -13.66
C ILE A 25 -11.95 2.69 -13.75
N ARG A 26 -12.34 3.20 -14.93
CA ARG A 26 -12.69 4.61 -15.11
C ARG A 26 -13.78 5.03 -14.14
N LYS A 27 -14.85 4.23 -14.07
CA LYS A 27 -15.97 4.47 -13.18
C LYS A 27 -15.52 4.46 -11.72
N ALA A 28 -14.73 3.47 -11.32
CA ALA A 28 -14.22 3.36 -9.97
C ALA A 28 -13.35 4.57 -9.55
N CYS A 29 -12.43 4.98 -10.42
CA CYS A 29 -11.56 6.13 -10.19
C CYS A 29 -12.36 7.44 -10.07
N VAL A 30 -13.32 7.67 -10.97
CA VAL A 30 -14.12 8.91 -10.99
C VAL A 30 -15.12 8.97 -9.85
N GLU A 31 -15.80 7.87 -9.55
CA GLU A 31 -16.86 7.87 -8.54
C GLU A 31 -16.28 7.74 -7.14
N SER A 32 -15.42 6.74 -6.91
CA SER A 32 -14.99 6.36 -5.56
C SER A 32 -13.56 6.74 -5.24
N GLY A 33 -12.64 6.71 -6.21
CA GLY A 33 -11.19 6.78 -5.98
C GLY A 33 -10.62 5.50 -5.35
N PHE A 34 -11.40 4.41 -5.31
CA PHE A 34 -11.06 3.15 -4.66
C PHE A 34 -11.76 1.99 -5.39
N PHE A 35 -11.15 0.81 -5.41
CA PHE A 35 -11.76 -0.43 -5.91
C PHE A 35 -11.03 -1.67 -5.45
N TYR A 36 -11.69 -2.84 -5.46
CA TYR A 36 -10.98 -4.11 -5.31
C TYR A 36 -10.50 -4.59 -6.67
N VAL A 37 -9.43 -5.40 -6.69
CA VAL A 37 -9.15 -6.20 -7.88
C VAL A 37 -9.09 -7.67 -7.51
N SER A 38 -9.57 -8.48 -8.43
CA SER A 38 -9.52 -9.93 -8.34
C SER A 38 -8.63 -10.50 -9.42
N ASN A 39 -8.20 -11.75 -9.24
CA ASN A 39 -7.32 -12.45 -10.17
C ASN A 39 -6.05 -11.64 -10.51
N HIS A 40 -5.48 -10.96 -9.52
CA HIS A 40 -4.32 -10.07 -9.68
C HIS A 40 -3.01 -10.81 -9.98
N GLY A 41 -2.94 -12.11 -9.71
CA GLY A 41 -1.75 -12.94 -9.97
C GLY A 41 -0.67 -12.85 -8.87
N ILE A 42 -1.01 -12.31 -7.70
CA ILE A 42 -0.19 -12.48 -6.49
C ILE A 42 -0.65 -13.78 -5.83
N ASP A 43 0.29 -14.68 -5.59
CA ASP A 43 0.05 -15.96 -4.90
C ASP A 43 -0.44 -15.72 -3.47
N ASP A 44 -1.54 -16.36 -3.08
CA ASP A 44 -2.10 -16.21 -1.73
C ASP A 44 -1.09 -16.65 -0.66
N GLY A 45 -0.34 -17.74 -0.92
CA GLY A 45 0.73 -18.21 -0.05
C GLY A 45 1.87 -17.20 0.10
N LEU A 46 2.18 -16.41 -0.93
CA LEU A 46 3.14 -15.31 -0.85
C LEU A 46 2.63 -14.20 0.05
N LEU A 47 1.35 -13.81 -0.11
CA LEU A 47 0.75 -12.77 0.73
C LEU A 47 0.71 -13.19 2.20
N GLU A 48 0.32 -14.44 2.48
CA GLU A 48 0.36 -15.03 3.83
C GLU A 48 1.77 -14.99 4.43
N ARG A 49 2.79 -15.37 3.65
CA ARG A 49 4.20 -15.29 4.10
C ARG A 49 4.63 -13.86 4.41
N VAL A 50 4.24 -12.88 3.59
CA VAL A 50 4.53 -11.46 3.84
C VAL A 50 3.95 -11.01 5.17
N PHE A 51 2.67 -11.31 5.44
CA PHE A 51 2.05 -10.97 6.72
C PHE A 51 2.70 -11.69 7.90
N ALA A 52 3.02 -12.97 7.76
CA ALA A 52 3.67 -13.75 8.82
C ALA A 52 5.06 -13.21 9.17
N GLU A 53 5.89 -12.93 8.16
CA GLU A 53 7.23 -12.35 8.32
C GLU A 53 7.17 -10.91 8.86
N SER A 54 6.19 -10.11 8.41
CA SER A 54 5.92 -8.78 8.93
C SER A 54 5.53 -8.82 10.41
N LYS A 55 4.61 -9.72 10.79
CA LYS A 55 4.18 -9.89 12.18
C LYS A 55 5.35 -10.30 13.08
N LYS A 56 6.12 -11.31 12.66
CA LYS A 56 7.30 -11.78 13.40
C LYS A 56 8.32 -10.66 13.63
N PHE A 57 8.51 -9.78 12.65
CA PHE A 57 9.37 -8.60 12.82
C PHE A 57 8.82 -7.60 13.85
N PHE A 58 7.53 -7.28 13.80
CA PHE A 58 6.94 -6.30 14.72
C PHE A 58 6.81 -6.81 16.17
N GLU A 59 6.83 -8.13 16.37
CA GLU A 59 6.89 -8.79 17.70
C GLU A 59 8.27 -8.67 18.38
N LEU A 60 9.32 -8.19 17.69
CA LEU A 60 10.63 -7.97 18.29
C LEU A 60 10.60 -6.87 19.36
N PRO A 61 11.53 -6.93 20.34
CA PRO A 61 11.79 -5.81 21.25
C PRO A 61 12.05 -4.51 20.49
N LEU A 62 11.64 -3.37 21.06
CA LEU A 62 11.78 -2.06 20.43
C LEU A 62 13.25 -1.77 20.06
N GLU A 63 14.19 -2.17 20.92
CA GLU A 63 15.62 -1.98 20.71
C GLU A 63 16.12 -2.67 19.43
N GLU A 64 15.65 -3.89 19.17
CA GLU A 64 16.00 -4.64 17.95
C GLU A 64 15.38 -3.98 16.70
N LYS A 65 14.14 -3.51 16.78
CA LYS A 65 13.49 -2.78 15.68
C LYS A 65 14.18 -1.44 15.40
N MET A 66 14.56 -0.71 16.43
CA MET A 66 15.28 0.57 16.33
C MET A 66 16.71 0.43 15.82
N ALA A 67 17.33 -0.74 15.93
CA ALA A 67 18.62 -1.00 15.26
C ALA A 67 18.52 -0.91 13.72
N LEU A 68 17.32 -1.05 13.16
CA LEU A 68 17.03 -0.91 11.74
C LEU A 68 16.29 0.40 11.43
N GLN A 69 16.50 1.45 12.24
CA GLN A 69 15.81 2.74 12.11
C GLN A 69 15.87 3.32 10.69
N ARG A 70 14.78 3.97 10.29
CA ARG A 70 14.64 4.63 8.98
C ARG A 70 15.79 5.59 8.72
N ASN A 71 16.57 5.28 7.68
CA ASN A 71 17.76 6.04 7.30
C ASN A 71 17.45 7.22 6.36
N SER A 72 18.49 7.94 5.93
CA SER A 72 18.39 9.09 5.00
C SER A 72 17.85 8.72 3.61
N GLY A 73 17.93 7.44 3.21
CA GLY A 73 17.28 6.90 2.03
C GLY A 73 15.80 6.57 2.24
N HIS A 74 15.24 6.92 3.39
CA HIS A 74 13.87 6.62 3.81
C HIS A 74 13.55 5.11 3.81
N ARG A 75 14.51 4.27 4.21
CA ARG A 75 14.34 2.81 4.36
C ARG A 75 14.60 2.38 5.79
N GLY A 76 13.85 1.40 6.29
CA GLY A 76 13.93 0.90 7.65
C GLY A 76 12.70 1.20 8.50
N TYR A 77 12.83 1.01 9.81
CA TYR A 77 11.79 1.06 10.83
C TYR A 77 11.46 2.46 11.32
N THR A 78 10.18 2.73 11.59
CA THR A 78 9.70 3.89 12.35
C THR A 78 8.80 3.45 13.51
N PRO A 79 9.06 3.90 14.74
CA PRO A 79 8.22 3.56 15.89
C PRO A 79 6.87 4.29 15.87
N PRO A 80 5.93 3.91 16.76
CA PRO A 80 4.71 4.69 16.99
C PRO A 80 5.02 6.16 17.24
N TYR A 81 4.11 7.03 16.81
CA TYR A 81 4.19 8.49 16.89
C TYR A 81 5.32 9.14 16.07
N ALA A 82 6.14 8.36 15.35
CA ALA A 82 7.20 8.92 14.50
C ALA A 82 6.66 9.64 13.25
N GLU A 83 5.47 9.25 12.78
CA GLU A 83 4.82 9.89 11.64
C GLU A 83 3.60 10.69 12.09
N LYS A 84 3.44 11.87 11.50
CA LYS A 84 2.28 12.73 11.70
C LYS A 84 1.71 13.12 10.34
N LEU A 85 0.79 12.30 9.85
CA LEU A 85 0.21 12.47 8.52
C LEU A 85 -0.72 13.69 8.43
N ASP A 86 -1.43 14.02 9.51
CA ASP A 86 -2.16 15.27 9.65
C ASP A 86 -1.33 16.28 10.45
N ALA A 87 -0.70 17.22 9.75
CA ALA A 87 0.11 18.27 10.37
C ALA A 87 -0.72 19.22 11.27
N SER A 88 -2.03 19.31 11.07
CA SER A 88 -2.93 20.16 11.84
C SER A 88 -3.41 19.52 13.15
N SER A 89 -3.20 18.20 13.29
CA SER A 89 -3.54 17.43 14.46
C SER A 89 -2.82 17.93 15.72
N LYS A 90 -3.50 17.90 16.87
CA LYS A 90 -2.90 18.25 18.18
C LYS A 90 -2.18 17.08 18.84
N PHE A 91 -2.26 15.87 18.28
CA PHE A 91 -1.68 14.65 18.83
C PHE A 91 -0.19 14.52 18.47
N GLU A 92 0.52 13.70 19.24
CA GLU A 92 1.97 13.49 19.11
C GLU A 92 2.34 12.86 17.75
N GLY A 93 1.51 11.95 17.25
CA GLY A 93 1.64 11.30 15.95
C GLY A 93 0.67 10.14 15.79
N ASP A 94 0.82 9.39 14.70
CA ASP A 94 0.02 8.21 14.39
C ASP A 94 0.47 7.00 15.26
N LEU A 95 -0.47 6.20 15.75
CA LEU A 95 -0.19 5.05 16.64
C LEU A 95 0.50 3.86 15.97
N LYS A 96 0.62 3.87 14.63
CA LYS A 96 1.24 2.79 13.88
C LYS A 96 2.75 2.77 14.03
N GLU A 97 3.32 1.57 14.01
CA GLU A 97 4.71 1.38 13.63
C GLU A 97 4.81 0.95 12.16
N SER A 98 5.95 1.21 11.52
CA SER A 98 6.09 0.96 10.08
C SER A 98 7.50 0.50 9.71
N PHE A 99 7.59 -0.25 8.61
CA PHE A 99 8.86 -0.63 8.01
C PHE A 99 8.85 -0.35 6.51
N TYR A 100 9.86 0.38 6.04
CA TYR A 100 9.97 0.86 4.66
C TYR A 100 11.05 0.11 3.88
N ILE A 101 10.65 -0.47 2.75
CA ILE A 101 11.52 -1.21 1.83
C ILE A 101 11.34 -0.60 0.45
N GLY A 102 12.42 -0.23 -0.23
CA GLY A 102 12.36 0.21 -1.63
C GLY A 102 12.91 -0.82 -2.57
N ALA A 103 12.70 -0.59 -3.87
CA ALA A 103 13.32 -1.40 -4.90
C ALA A 103 14.84 -1.51 -4.71
N THR A 104 15.33 -2.74 -4.74
CA THR A 104 16.76 -2.99 -4.89
C THR A 104 17.11 -2.82 -6.35
N GLY A 105 17.97 -1.85 -6.69
CA GLY A 105 18.43 -1.66 -8.06
C GLY A 105 19.00 -2.96 -8.66
N ASN A 106 18.96 -3.07 -10.00
CA ASN A 106 19.36 -4.24 -10.79
C ASN A 106 20.80 -4.72 -10.49
N GLY A 107 21.00 -5.47 -9.40
CA GLY A 107 22.20 -6.27 -9.13
C GLY A 107 23.35 -5.57 -8.40
N ASN A 108 23.34 -4.25 -8.18
CA ASN A 108 24.40 -3.59 -7.40
C ASN A 108 24.09 -3.59 -5.90
N LEU A 109 24.41 -4.71 -5.24
CA LEU A 109 24.31 -4.88 -3.77
C LEU A 109 25.08 -3.81 -2.97
N GLN A 110 26.08 -3.16 -3.57
CA GLN A 110 26.88 -2.13 -2.91
C GLN A 110 26.11 -0.84 -2.55
N ASN A 111 24.92 -0.61 -3.12
CA ASN A 111 24.10 0.58 -2.89
C ASN A 111 22.69 0.25 -2.39
N ASP A 112 22.48 -0.92 -1.77
CA ASP A 112 21.19 -1.24 -1.17
C ASP A 112 20.97 -0.40 0.10
N ALA A 113 20.12 0.62 0.01
CA ALA A 113 19.78 1.48 1.13
C ALA A 113 18.84 0.79 2.14
N ASN A 114 18.29 -0.40 1.83
CA ASN A 114 17.35 -1.08 2.72
C ASN A 114 18.03 -1.59 4.01
N GLN A 115 17.31 -1.53 5.13
CA GLN A 115 17.81 -1.93 6.45
C GLN A 115 17.37 -3.35 6.79
N TRP A 116 17.85 -4.37 6.08
CA TRP A 116 17.37 -5.75 6.25
C TRP A 116 17.61 -6.30 7.67
N PRO A 117 16.64 -7.02 8.27
CA PRO A 117 16.90 -7.79 9.49
C PRO A 117 17.93 -8.89 9.23
N SER A 118 18.58 -9.37 10.30
CA SER A 118 19.60 -10.42 10.20
C SER A 118 19.05 -11.69 9.56
N GLU A 119 19.76 -12.22 8.55
CA GLU A 119 19.41 -13.48 7.88
C GLU A 119 19.46 -14.69 8.85
N GLU A 120 20.19 -14.59 9.97
CA GLU A 120 20.22 -15.64 10.99
C GLU A 120 18.88 -15.76 11.75
N GLN A 121 18.25 -14.62 12.04
CA GLN A 121 16.97 -14.56 12.77
C GLN A 121 15.77 -14.59 11.82
N PHE A 122 15.95 -14.08 10.60
CA PHE A 122 14.94 -13.88 9.57
C PHE A 122 15.40 -14.39 8.18
N PRO A 123 15.65 -15.70 8.03
CA PRO A 123 16.25 -16.26 6.82
C PRO A 123 15.41 -16.06 5.55
N ALA A 124 14.08 -15.99 5.69
CA ALA A 124 13.17 -15.86 4.54
C ALA A 124 12.64 -14.43 4.31
N TRP A 125 12.87 -13.51 5.24
CA TRP A 125 12.17 -12.21 5.27
C TRP A 125 12.52 -11.35 4.06
N LYS A 126 13.82 -11.16 3.81
CA LYS A 126 14.32 -10.35 2.69
C LYS A 126 13.83 -10.86 1.34
N ASP A 127 13.95 -12.16 1.09
CA ASP A 127 13.55 -12.77 -0.18
C ASP A 127 12.03 -12.74 -0.36
N THR A 128 11.26 -12.95 0.72
CA THR A 128 9.80 -12.82 0.70
C THR A 128 9.36 -11.41 0.32
N MET A 129 9.95 -10.37 0.94
CA MET A 129 9.61 -8.97 0.65
C MET A 129 10.02 -8.56 -0.77
N LYS A 130 11.18 -9.01 -1.23
CA LYS A 130 11.64 -8.77 -2.62
C LYS A 130 10.72 -9.43 -3.64
N LEU A 131 10.35 -10.69 -3.41
CA LEU A 131 9.44 -11.40 -4.28
C LEU A 131 8.08 -10.71 -4.34
N TYR A 132 7.53 -10.33 -3.18
CA TYR A 132 6.27 -9.60 -3.12
C TYR A 132 6.33 -8.26 -3.85
N LEU A 133 7.36 -7.45 -3.63
CA LEU A 133 7.53 -6.16 -4.30
C LEU A 133 7.58 -6.32 -5.83
N ALA A 134 8.31 -7.33 -6.33
CA ALA A 134 8.38 -7.63 -7.76
C ALA A 134 7.02 -8.06 -8.34
N THR A 135 6.28 -8.94 -7.65
CA THR A 135 4.95 -9.39 -8.10
C THR A 135 3.90 -8.27 -8.02
N ALA A 136 3.94 -7.46 -6.97
CA ALA A 136 3.11 -6.27 -6.81
C ALA A 136 3.35 -5.27 -7.95
N LEU A 137 4.61 -5.05 -8.34
CA LEU A 137 4.94 -4.17 -9.46
C LEU A 137 4.36 -4.65 -10.80
N VAL A 138 4.35 -5.96 -11.06
CA VAL A 138 3.68 -6.54 -12.25
C VAL A 138 2.18 -6.23 -12.22
N THR A 139 1.54 -6.41 -11.05
CA THR A 139 0.13 -6.09 -10.85
C THR A 139 -0.16 -4.61 -11.09
N CYS A 140 0.66 -3.71 -10.52
CA CYS A 140 0.58 -2.27 -10.72
C CYS A 140 0.66 -1.88 -12.20
N LYS A 141 1.60 -2.46 -12.95
CA LYS A 141 1.77 -2.19 -14.39
C LYS A 141 0.53 -2.60 -15.18
N ARG A 142 -0.08 -3.74 -14.84
CA ARG A 142 -1.34 -4.20 -15.47
C ARG A 142 -2.49 -3.22 -15.20
N ILE A 143 -2.62 -2.75 -13.98
CA ILE A 143 -3.62 -1.75 -13.60
C ILE A 143 -3.40 -0.44 -14.35
N LEU A 144 -2.16 0.05 -14.40
CA LEU A 144 -1.81 1.27 -15.13
C LEU A 144 -2.10 1.15 -16.63
N SER A 145 -1.88 -0.03 -17.22
CA SER A 145 -2.26 -0.31 -18.61
C SER A 145 -3.77 -0.18 -18.85
N LEU A 146 -4.59 -0.71 -17.92
CA LEU A 146 -6.05 -0.53 -17.99
C LEU A 146 -6.48 0.92 -17.75
N ILE A 147 -5.78 1.66 -16.89
CA ILE A 147 -5.99 3.11 -16.72
C ILE A 147 -5.69 3.84 -18.02
N SER A 148 -4.59 3.55 -18.71
CA SER A 148 -4.29 4.15 -20.01
C SER A 148 -5.41 3.89 -21.02
N LEU A 149 -5.88 2.64 -21.13
CA LEU A 149 -7.01 2.30 -21.99
C LEU A 149 -8.29 3.06 -21.61
N SER A 150 -8.52 3.29 -20.32
CA SER A 150 -9.69 4.03 -19.82
C SER A 150 -9.68 5.53 -20.16
N LEU A 151 -8.50 6.05 -20.51
CA LEU A 151 -8.25 7.42 -20.94
C LEU A 151 -8.16 7.53 -22.47
N ASP A 152 -8.55 6.49 -23.21
CA ASP A 152 -8.41 6.38 -24.66
C ASP A 152 -6.94 6.52 -25.14
N LEU A 153 -5.98 6.13 -24.29
CA LEU A 153 -4.56 6.08 -24.60
C LEU A 153 -4.10 4.66 -24.95
N ASP A 154 -2.88 4.54 -25.48
CA ASP A 154 -2.23 3.26 -25.72
C ASP A 154 -1.99 2.50 -24.40
N ALA A 155 -2.16 1.17 -24.41
CA ALA A 155 -2.01 0.32 -23.24
C ALA A 155 -0.62 0.39 -22.59
N GLU A 156 0.40 0.77 -23.35
CA GLU A 156 1.79 0.92 -22.92
C GLU A 156 2.18 2.38 -22.69
N PHE A 157 1.22 3.33 -22.70
CA PHE A 157 1.48 4.76 -22.57
C PHE A 157 2.45 5.11 -21.44
N PHE A 158 2.18 4.64 -20.21
CA PHE A 158 3.05 4.91 -19.04
C PHE A 158 4.46 4.31 -19.18
N GLN A 159 4.58 3.15 -19.85
CA GLN A 159 5.87 2.57 -20.15
C GLN A 159 6.63 3.41 -21.18
N ASN A 160 5.95 3.86 -22.23
CA ASN A 160 6.54 4.62 -23.33
C ASN A 160 7.04 6.00 -22.89
N ILE A 161 6.39 6.64 -21.92
CA ILE A 161 6.87 7.90 -21.32
C ILE A 161 7.93 7.67 -20.22
N GLY A 162 8.31 6.43 -19.95
CA GLY A 162 9.36 6.09 -18.98
C GLY A 162 8.93 6.18 -17.51
N ALA A 163 7.63 6.09 -17.21
CA ALA A 163 7.13 6.16 -15.83
C ALA A 163 7.74 5.08 -14.89
N PHE A 164 8.28 3.99 -15.47
CA PHE A 164 8.90 2.89 -14.75
C PHE A 164 10.44 2.92 -14.74
N ASN A 165 11.08 3.91 -15.36
CA ASN A 165 12.54 3.93 -15.54
C ASN A 165 13.31 4.25 -14.26
N CYS A 166 12.70 5.04 -13.36
CA CYS A 166 13.22 5.34 -12.03
C CYS A 166 12.16 4.93 -10.99
N PRO A 167 11.93 3.63 -10.79
CA PRO A 167 10.86 3.18 -9.95
C PRO A 167 11.19 3.60 -8.50
N SER A 168 10.36 4.49 -7.96
CA SER A 168 10.39 4.93 -6.57
C SER A 168 9.39 4.11 -5.74
N ASP A 169 9.21 2.85 -6.11
CA ASP A 169 8.34 1.92 -5.43
C ASP A 169 8.85 1.65 -4.02
N VAL A 170 7.90 1.65 -3.09
CA VAL A 170 8.13 1.45 -1.67
C VAL A 170 7.08 0.49 -1.15
N LEU A 171 7.53 -0.64 -0.61
CA LEU A 171 6.72 -1.50 0.24
C LEU A 171 6.74 -0.93 1.66
N ARG A 172 5.55 -0.67 2.18
CA ARG A 172 5.35 -0.24 3.56
C ARG A 172 4.65 -1.37 4.33
N LEU A 173 5.35 -1.95 5.29
CA LEU A 173 4.74 -2.84 6.27
C LEU A 173 4.21 -1.98 7.43
N LEU A 174 3.00 -2.29 7.90
CA LEU A 174 2.29 -1.51 8.90
C LEU A 174 1.83 -2.44 10.02
N HIS A 175 2.04 -2.02 11.26
CA HIS A 175 1.45 -2.67 12.43
C HIS A 175 0.78 -1.61 13.30
N TYR A 176 -0.48 -1.88 13.63
CA TYR A 176 -1.30 -1.03 14.49
C TYR A 176 -1.46 -1.76 15.83
N PRO A 177 -0.87 -1.25 16.92
CA PRO A 177 -1.03 -1.87 18.23
C PRO A 177 -2.51 -1.83 18.64
N GLY A 178 -3.03 -2.98 19.08
CA GLY A 178 -4.47 -3.23 19.25
C GLY A 178 -5.15 -2.56 20.45
N GLU A 179 -4.46 -1.70 21.19
CA GLU A 179 -5.03 -0.97 22.32
C GLU A 179 -5.39 0.46 21.91
N VAL A 180 -6.47 0.61 21.14
CA VAL A 180 -7.13 1.91 20.97
C VAL A 180 -8.20 2.00 22.06
N ASN A 181 -7.99 2.88 23.05
CA ASN A 181 -8.97 3.08 24.11
C ASN A 181 -10.11 3.96 23.58
N GLU A 182 -11.36 3.71 24.00
CA GLU A 182 -12.52 4.56 23.62
C GLU A 182 -12.35 6.04 24.04
N CYS A 183 -11.40 6.33 24.93
CA CYS A 183 -11.03 7.67 25.39
C CYS A 183 -10.00 8.38 24.49
N ASP A 184 -9.49 7.72 23.45
CA ASP A 184 -8.55 8.27 22.48
C ASP A 184 -9.28 9.19 21.49
N ASN A 185 -9.78 10.32 21.99
CA ASN A 185 -10.31 11.40 21.17
C ASN A 185 -9.17 11.98 20.32
N GLY A 186 -8.83 11.34 19.20
CA GLY A 186 -7.87 11.77 18.19
C GLY A 186 -6.52 11.04 18.11
N ASN A 187 -6.29 9.97 18.90
CA ASN A 187 -5.19 9.04 18.61
C ASN A 187 -5.63 8.06 17.52
N TYR A 188 -5.36 8.41 16.27
CA TYR A 188 -5.65 7.54 15.13
C TYR A 188 -4.51 6.54 14.89
N GLY A 189 -4.85 5.33 14.45
CA GLY A 189 -3.86 4.38 13.92
C GLY A 189 -3.06 5.01 12.78
N ALA A 190 -3.75 5.64 11.84
CA ALA A 190 -3.20 6.54 10.83
C ALA A 190 -4.19 7.69 10.62
N SER A 191 -3.72 8.93 10.70
CA SER A 191 -4.54 10.13 10.47
C SER A 191 -4.98 10.25 9.00
N ALA A 192 -6.00 11.07 8.74
CA ALA A 192 -6.49 11.34 7.39
C ALA A 192 -5.39 11.91 6.47
N HIS A 193 -5.19 11.31 5.30
CA HIS A 193 -4.21 11.74 4.32
C HIS A 193 -4.53 11.19 2.92
N SER A 194 -3.87 11.74 1.92
CA SER A 194 -3.76 11.16 0.58
C SER A 194 -2.34 10.63 0.35
N ASP A 195 -2.21 9.48 -0.28
CA ASP A 195 -0.89 8.96 -0.64
C ASP A 195 -0.22 9.80 -1.73
N TYR A 196 1.10 9.68 -1.79
CA TYR A 196 1.92 10.15 -2.91
C TYR A 196 2.11 9.05 -3.95
N GLY A 197 2.31 9.40 -5.22
CA GLY A 197 2.67 8.44 -6.28
C GLY A 197 1.62 8.33 -7.39
N MET A 198 1.59 7.19 -8.08
CA MET A 198 0.59 6.93 -9.13
C MET A 198 -0.49 5.93 -8.67
N LEU A 199 -0.12 5.02 -7.76
CA LEU A 199 -0.92 3.87 -7.38
C LEU A 199 -0.48 3.34 -6.01
N THR A 200 -1.44 2.98 -5.14
CA THR A 200 -1.18 2.24 -3.89
C THR A 200 -1.88 0.87 -3.93
N LEU A 201 -1.13 -0.20 -3.65
CA LEU A 201 -1.68 -1.53 -3.40
C LEU A 201 -1.79 -1.76 -1.89
N LEU A 202 -2.99 -2.04 -1.38
CA LEU A 202 -3.24 -2.14 0.06
C LEU A 202 -3.82 -3.50 0.45
N ALA A 203 -2.96 -4.35 0.99
CA ALA A 203 -3.41 -5.59 1.64
C ALA A 203 -3.71 -5.34 3.12
N THR A 204 -4.74 -5.99 3.66
CA THR A 204 -5.05 -5.99 5.10
C THR A 204 -5.19 -7.42 5.62
N ASP A 205 -4.88 -7.63 6.89
CA ASP A 205 -5.07 -8.93 7.58
C ASP A 205 -6.56 -9.25 7.82
N GLY A 206 -7.43 -8.25 7.68
CA GLY A 206 -8.87 -8.32 7.91
C GLY A 206 -9.35 -7.67 9.19
N THR A 207 -8.44 -7.16 10.01
CA THR A 207 -8.79 -6.32 11.16
C THR A 207 -9.48 -5.05 10.65
N PRO A 208 -10.73 -4.76 11.05
CA PRO A 208 -11.42 -3.54 10.62
C PRO A 208 -10.71 -2.28 11.12
N GLY A 209 -10.71 -1.22 10.30
CA GLY A 209 -10.12 0.06 10.70
C GLY A 209 -9.94 1.06 9.55
N LEU A 210 -9.79 0.55 8.32
CA LEU A 210 -9.66 1.40 7.14
C LEU A 210 -10.96 2.15 6.84
N GLN A 211 -10.84 3.47 6.68
CA GLN A 211 -11.91 4.33 6.22
C GLN A 211 -11.46 5.12 4.98
N GLY A 212 -12.37 5.25 4.01
CA GLY A 212 -12.22 6.12 2.86
C GLY A 212 -13.14 7.34 2.98
N SER A 213 -12.67 8.51 2.55
CA SER A 213 -13.50 9.70 2.46
C SER A 213 -14.24 9.71 1.12
N TYR A 214 -15.57 9.76 1.16
CA TYR A 214 -16.45 9.83 -0.01
C TYR A 214 -17.48 10.94 0.19
N CYS A 215 -17.53 11.92 -0.71
CA CYS A 215 -18.35 13.13 -0.59
C CYS A 215 -18.23 13.79 0.80
N GLU A 216 -17.00 13.97 1.29
CA GLU A 216 -16.68 14.55 2.61
C GLU A 216 -17.16 13.71 3.82
N HIS A 217 -17.60 12.47 3.59
CA HIS A 217 -18.01 11.55 4.65
C HIS A 217 -17.07 10.36 4.71
N TRP A 218 -16.59 10.05 5.92
CA TRP A 218 -15.79 8.86 6.17
C TRP A 218 -16.66 7.61 6.23
N ARG A 219 -16.28 6.58 5.49
CA ARG A 219 -16.96 5.28 5.44
C ARG A 219 -15.97 4.15 5.58
N PHE A 220 -16.36 3.11 6.32
CA PHE A 220 -15.54 1.90 6.42
C PHE A 220 -15.42 1.20 5.07
N VAL A 221 -14.18 0.82 4.75
CA VAL A 221 -13.86 -0.06 3.64
C VAL A 221 -13.89 -1.48 4.18
N ARG A 222 -14.79 -2.33 3.65
CA ARG A 222 -14.93 -3.71 4.14
C ARG A 222 -13.74 -4.57 3.70
N LYS A 223 -13.44 -5.62 4.47
CA LYS A 223 -12.61 -6.69 3.93
C LYS A 223 -13.44 -7.47 2.90
N MET A 224 -12.84 -7.76 1.75
CA MET A 224 -13.24 -8.85 0.87
C MET A 224 -12.17 -9.93 0.95
N ASP A 225 -12.47 -11.18 0.56
CA ASP A 225 -11.45 -12.24 0.45
C ASP A 225 -10.44 -11.98 -0.70
N GLU A 226 -10.51 -10.80 -1.31
CA GLU A 226 -9.70 -10.30 -2.40
C GLU A 226 -8.85 -9.12 -1.92
N LEU A 227 -7.68 -8.91 -2.53
CA LEU A 227 -6.84 -7.74 -2.24
C LEU A 227 -7.63 -6.44 -2.49
N CYS A 228 -7.58 -5.52 -1.52
CA CYS A 228 -8.13 -4.17 -1.67
C CYS A 228 -7.16 -3.29 -2.41
N PHE A 229 -7.65 -2.51 -3.38
CA PHE A 229 -6.84 -1.55 -4.09
C PHE A 229 -7.32 -0.16 -3.69
N GLN A 230 -6.35 0.67 -3.36
CA GLN A 230 -6.59 2.07 -3.15
C GLN A 230 -5.81 2.79 -4.23
N ILE A 231 -6.46 2.97 -5.39
CA ILE A 231 -5.93 3.90 -6.38
C ILE A 231 -6.31 5.29 -5.92
N TYR A 232 -5.49 5.86 -5.04
CA TYR A 232 -5.34 7.30 -5.14
C TYR A 232 -4.81 7.55 -6.54
N THR A 233 -5.65 8.16 -7.38
CA THR A 233 -5.13 9.17 -8.28
C THR A 233 -4.50 10.20 -7.36
N ALA A 234 -3.25 9.99 -6.96
CA ALA A 234 -2.56 10.98 -6.16
C ALA A 234 -2.58 12.29 -6.95
N SER A 235 -2.28 13.39 -6.28
CA SER A 235 -2.18 14.72 -6.88
C SER A 235 -1.54 14.73 -8.28
N CYS A 236 -0.60 13.82 -8.60
CA CYS A 236 -0.12 13.58 -9.95
C CYS A 236 -1.22 13.13 -10.94
N CYS A 237 -1.85 11.95 -10.79
CA CYS A 237 -2.87 11.49 -11.75
C CYS A 237 -4.15 12.34 -11.78
N CYS A 238 -4.46 13.10 -10.73
CA CYS A 238 -5.53 14.11 -10.79
C CYS A 238 -5.11 15.41 -11.50
N SER A 239 -3.80 15.67 -11.61
CA SER A 239 -3.25 16.83 -12.33
C SER A 239 -2.90 16.51 -13.79
N TRP A 240 -2.79 15.22 -14.14
CA TRP A 240 -2.63 14.71 -15.50
C TRP A 240 -4.00 14.48 -16.15
#